data_AF-A0A6N7JT45-F1
#
_entry.id   AF-A0A6N7JT45-F1
#
_cell.length_a   1.000
_cell.length_b   1.000
_cell.length_c   1.000
_cell.angle_alpha   90.00
_cell.angle_beta   90.00
_cell.angle_gamma   90.00
#
_symmetry.space_group_name_H-M   'P 1'
#
loop_
_entity.id
_entity.type
_entity.pdbx_description
1 polymer ?
#
loop_
_entity_poly.entity_id
_entity_poly.type
_entity_poly.pdbx_seq_one_letter_code
_entity_poly.pdbx_strand_id
1 'polypeptide(L)'
;MTVSNRFRSLREKWCLSQTDMASRVGVTRNSWQRYEKGELPNGETLLRLAELGGNVQWLLTGQGPMLVETVAPPDVAGIPENGDARAVLSYLQTENARLIVALSQAQGALLAERTRRQQGLAEMRPLLVACVTAVDQLKQQPHVQMNAQQTADLILIMLKQMQLTPGDTPVGPDAPLATL
;
A
#
# COMPACT_ATOMS: atom_id res chain seq x y z
N MET A 1 -8.58 7.88 -9.06
CA MET A 1 -8.82 6.64 -9.83
C MET A 1 -9.29 5.56 -8.85
N THR A 2 -10.38 4.84 -9.14
CA THR A 2 -10.90 3.78 -8.27
C THR A 2 -10.12 2.47 -8.47
N VAL A 3 -10.21 1.54 -7.51
CA VAL A 3 -9.65 0.18 -7.62
C VAL A 3 -10.19 -0.50 -8.89
N SER A 4 -11.49 -0.42 -9.13
CA SER A 4 -12.17 -0.99 -10.31
C SER A 4 -11.55 -0.53 -11.62
N ASN A 5 -11.27 0.78 -11.73
CA ASN A 5 -10.62 1.34 -12.91
C ASN A 5 -9.19 0.84 -13.06
N ARG A 6 -8.48 0.54 -11.97
CA ARG A 6 -7.10 0.04 -12.01
C ARG A 6 -7.02 -1.37 -12.58
N PHE A 7 -7.92 -2.26 -12.17
CA PHE A 7 -8.04 -3.59 -12.77
C PHE A 7 -8.35 -3.53 -14.26
N ARG A 8 -9.27 -2.63 -14.66
CA ARG A 8 -9.59 -2.41 -16.08
C ARG A 8 -8.39 -1.88 -16.86
N SER A 9 -7.74 -0.83 -16.36
CA SER A 9 -6.58 -0.23 -17.03
C SER A 9 -5.41 -1.21 -17.16
N LEU A 10 -5.17 -2.05 -16.15
CA LEU A 10 -4.14 -3.10 -16.25
C LEU A 10 -4.47 -4.11 -17.35
N ARG A 11 -5.74 -4.54 -17.46
CA ARG A 11 -6.18 -5.44 -18.52
C ARG A 11 -6.03 -4.83 -19.90
N GLU A 12 -6.46 -3.59 -20.06
CA GLU A 12 -6.36 -2.85 -21.32
C GLU A 12 -4.90 -2.60 -21.70
N LYS A 13 -4.02 -2.37 -20.72
CA LYS A 13 -2.57 -2.23 -20.94
C LYS A 13 -1.95 -3.50 -21.55
N TRP A 14 -2.47 -4.68 -21.21
CA TRP A 14 -2.06 -5.94 -21.83
C TRP A 14 -2.88 -6.33 -23.07
N CYS A 15 -3.76 -5.44 -23.55
CA CYS A 15 -4.61 -5.67 -24.72
C CYS A 15 -5.48 -6.96 -24.62
N LEU A 16 -5.92 -7.31 -23.40
CA LEU A 16 -6.68 -8.54 -23.16
C LEU A 16 -8.18 -8.29 -23.06
N SER A 17 -8.98 -9.27 -23.50
CA SER A 17 -10.39 -9.32 -23.13
C SER A 17 -10.56 -9.72 -21.65
N GLN A 18 -11.74 -9.47 -21.06
CA GLN A 18 -12.02 -9.91 -19.69
C GLN A 18 -11.91 -11.45 -19.56
N THR A 19 -12.24 -12.18 -20.61
CA THR A 19 -12.14 -13.64 -20.65
C THR A 19 -10.67 -14.07 -20.64
N ASP A 20 -9.84 -13.51 -21.52
CA ASP A 20 -8.43 -13.89 -21.63
C ASP A 20 -7.66 -13.58 -20.35
N MET A 21 -7.96 -12.42 -19.76
CA MET A 21 -7.36 -12.03 -18.49
C MET A 21 -7.75 -13.00 -17.38
N ALA A 22 -9.04 -13.33 -17.27
CA ALA A 22 -9.50 -14.29 -16.27
C ALA A 22 -8.81 -15.65 -16.43
N SER A 23 -8.66 -16.14 -17.66
CA SER A 23 -7.93 -17.37 -17.97
C SER A 23 -6.45 -17.28 -17.54
N ARG A 24 -5.77 -16.15 -17.79
CA ARG A 24 -4.36 -15.98 -17.40
C ARG A 24 -4.12 -15.99 -15.90
N VAL A 25 -5.06 -15.45 -15.12
CA VAL A 25 -4.95 -15.41 -13.64
C VAL A 25 -5.66 -16.58 -12.95
N GLY A 26 -6.21 -17.53 -13.71
CA GLY A 26 -6.82 -18.75 -13.16
C GLY A 26 -8.19 -18.55 -12.52
N VAL A 27 -8.96 -17.53 -12.94
CA VAL A 27 -10.31 -17.24 -12.41
C VAL A 27 -11.37 -17.29 -13.51
N THR A 28 -12.65 -17.26 -13.11
CA THR A 28 -13.74 -17.16 -14.07
C THR A 28 -13.86 -15.74 -14.64
N ARG A 29 -14.39 -15.59 -15.85
CA ARG A 29 -14.72 -14.27 -16.44
C ARG A 29 -15.59 -13.42 -15.50
N ASN A 30 -16.57 -14.04 -14.83
CA ASN A 30 -17.43 -13.35 -13.87
C ASN A 30 -16.63 -12.82 -12.67
N SER A 31 -15.68 -13.60 -12.15
CA SER A 31 -14.79 -13.14 -11.07
C SER A 31 -14.00 -11.90 -11.49
N TRP A 32 -13.41 -11.92 -12.69
CA TRP A 32 -12.70 -10.76 -13.23
C TRP A 32 -13.61 -9.53 -13.38
N GLN A 33 -14.83 -9.73 -13.90
CA GLN A 33 -15.80 -8.65 -14.04
C GLN A 33 -16.19 -8.03 -12.68
N ARG A 34 -16.26 -8.83 -11.61
CA ARG A 34 -16.51 -8.32 -10.24
C ARG A 34 -15.34 -7.44 -9.76
N TYR A 35 -14.10 -7.79 -10.09
CA TYR A 35 -12.94 -6.94 -9.78
C TYR A 35 -13.01 -5.59 -10.49
N GLU A 36 -13.40 -5.57 -11.77
CA GLU A 36 -13.67 -4.33 -12.52
C GLU A 36 -14.92 -3.57 -12.06
N LYS A 37 -15.69 -4.11 -11.11
CA LYS A 37 -16.79 -3.43 -10.41
C LYS A 37 -16.41 -3.02 -8.98
N GLY A 38 -15.18 -3.30 -8.53
CA GLY A 38 -14.66 -2.85 -7.25
C GLY A 38 -14.55 -3.92 -6.17
N GLU A 39 -14.86 -5.18 -6.49
CA GLU A 39 -14.59 -6.27 -5.57
C GLU A 39 -13.10 -6.57 -5.49
N LEU A 40 -12.60 -6.88 -4.29
CA LEU A 40 -11.19 -7.22 -4.11
C LEU A 40 -10.97 -8.71 -4.38
N PRO A 41 -9.96 -9.06 -5.19
CA PRO A 41 -9.55 -10.44 -5.39
C PRO A 41 -8.90 -11.04 -4.12
N ASN A 42 -8.78 -12.37 -4.10
CA ASN A 42 -8.01 -13.06 -3.08
C ASN A 42 -6.50 -12.90 -3.32
N GLY A 43 -5.70 -13.29 -2.31
CA GLY A 43 -4.24 -13.20 -2.38
C GLY A 43 -3.61 -13.99 -3.52
N GLU A 44 -4.18 -15.14 -3.89
CA GLU A 44 -3.67 -15.97 -4.99
C GLU A 44 -3.81 -15.28 -6.36
N THR A 45 -4.96 -14.67 -6.64
CA THR A 45 -5.16 -13.90 -7.88
C THR A 45 -4.24 -12.69 -7.93
N LEU A 46 -4.00 -12.01 -6.80
CA LEU A 46 -3.05 -10.90 -6.72
C LEU A 46 -1.61 -11.37 -6.99
N LEU A 47 -1.23 -12.54 -6.50
CA LEU A 47 0.07 -13.14 -6.77
C LEU A 47 0.24 -13.44 -8.27
N ARG A 48 -0.76 -14.05 -8.91
CA ARG A 48 -0.76 -14.29 -10.36
C ARG A 48 -0.64 -13.00 -11.17
N LEU A 49 -1.29 -11.93 -10.74
CA LEU A 49 -1.15 -10.62 -11.37
C LEU A 49 0.27 -10.06 -11.23
N ALA A 50 0.91 -10.27 -10.09
CA ALA A 50 2.31 -9.90 -9.88
C ALA A 50 3.25 -10.70 -10.78
N GLU A 51 3.03 -12.01 -10.93
CA GLU A 51 3.80 -12.89 -11.82
C GLU A 51 3.71 -12.46 -13.29
N LEU A 52 2.57 -11.89 -13.70
CA LEU A 52 2.37 -11.32 -15.03
C LEU A 52 2.99 -9.91 -15.20
N GLY A 53 3.66 -9.38 -14.17
CA GLY A 53 4.32 -8.08 -14.16
C GLY A 53 3.44 -6.92 -13.68
N GLY A 54 2.24 -7.18 -13.17
CA GLY A 54 1.36 -6.16 -12.58
C GLY A 54 1.84 -5.72 -11.20
N ASN A 55 1.83 -4.42 -10.91
CA ASN A 55 2.17 -3.93 -9.59
C ASN A 55 0.94 -4.01 -8.65
N VAL A 56 0.99 -4.94 -7.69
CA VAL A 56 -0.09 -5.15 -6.70
C VAL A 56 -0.30 -3.92 -5.81
N GLN A 57 0.77 -3.21 -5.43
CA GLN A 57 0.64 -1.98 -4.65
C GLN A 57 -0.16 -0.94 -5.44
N TRP A 58 0.17 -0.74 -6.71
CA TRP A 58 -0.58 0.18 -7.56
C TRP A 58 -2.04 -0.27 -7.72
N LEU A 59 -2.31 -1.56 -7.98
CA LEU A 59 -3.68 -2.07 -8.10
C LEU A 59 -4.54 -1.76 -6.86
N LEU A 60 -3.99 -1.92 -5.66
CA LEU A 60 -4.73 -1.74 -4.42
C LEU A 60 -4.80 -0.28 -3.96
N THR A 61 -3.71 0.48 -4.05
CA THR A 61 -3.62 1.83 -3.48
C THR A 61 -3.62 2.95 -4.51
N GLY A 62 -3.29 2.65 -5.77
CA GLY A 62 -3.09 3.63 -6.83
C GLY A 62 -1.73 4.33 -6.79
N GLN A 63 -0.83 3.92 -5.90
CA GLN A 63 0.50 4.51 -5.76
C GLN A 63 1.56 3.70 -6.52
N GLY A 64 2.51 4.39 -7.15
CA GLY A 64 3.60 3.79 -7.92
C GLY A 64 3.25 3.52 -9.40
N PRO A 65 4.13 2.82 -10.13
CA PRO A 65 3.89 2.46 -11.52
C PRO A 65 2.88 1.31 -11.64
N MET A 66 2.13 1.26 -12.74
CA MET A 66 1.12 0.21 -13.01
C MET A 66 1.74 -1.19 -13.16
N LEU A 67 2.91 -1.26 -13.79
CA LEU A 67 3.68 -2.48 -13.97
C LEU A 67 4.89 -2.43 -13.04
N VAL A 68 5.33 -3.60 -12.58
CA VAL A 68 6.61 -3.70 -11.89
C VAL A 68 7.68 -3.35 -12.93
N GLU A 69 8.48 -2.33 -12.66
CA GLU A 69 9.71 -2.13 -13.40
C GLU A 69 10.60 -3.34 -13.07
N THR A 70 10.57 -4.35 -13.94
CA THR A 70 11.71 -5.25 -14.04
C THR A 70 12.89 -4.35 -14.32
N VAL A 71 13.85 -4.28 -13.40
CA VAL A 71 15.16 -3.67 -13.65
C VAL A 71 15.56 -4.17 -15.03
N ALA A 72 15.60 -3.26 -16.01
CA ALA A 72 15.88 -3.64 -17.38
C ALA A 72 17.16 -4.49 -17.35
N PRO A 73 17.23 -5.58 -18.12
CA PRO A 73 18.49 -6.28 -18.29
C PRO A 73 19.57 -5.23 -18.56
N PRO A 74 20.74 -5.32 -17.91
CA PRO A 74 21.83 -4.37 -18.11
C PRO A 74 21.97 -4.12 -19.61
N ASP A 75 22.01 -2.84 -20.02
CA ASP A 75 22.13 -2.47 -21.44
C ASP A 75 23.42 -3.06 -22.00
N VAL A 76 23.31 -4.24 -22.63
CA VAL A 76 24.44 -4.98 -23.17
C VAL A 76 25.02 -4.29 -24.41
N ALA A 77 24.35 -3.28 -24.97
CA ALA A 77 24.87 -2.51 -26.10
C ALA A 77 26.13 -1.72 -25.76
N GLY A 78 26.38 -1.47 -24.47
CA GLY A 78 27.62 -0.85 -23.97
C GLY A 78 28.79 -1.83 -23.77
N ILE A 79 28.58 -3.14 -23.94
CA ILE A 79 29.64 -4.14 -23.78
C ILE A 79 30.45 -4.20 -25.09
N PRO A 80 31.75 -3.90 -25.06
CA PRO A 80 32.60 -4.01 -26.23
C PRO A 80 32.66 -5.46 -26.73
N GLU A 81 32.21 -5.71 -27.97
CA GLU A 81 32.22 -7.06 -28.59
C GLU A 81 33.64 -7.63 -28.79
N ASN A 82 34.64 -6.75 -28.76
CA ASN A 82 36.07 -7.05 -28.91
C ASN A 82 36.74 -7.60 -27.63
N GLY A 83 35.99 -7.80 -26.54
CA GLY A 83 36.52 -8.42 -25.32
C GLY A 83 37.47 -7.55 -24.50
N ASP A 84 37.41 -6.22 -24.66
CA ASP A 84 38.23 -5.29 -23.87
C ASP A 84 37.79 -5.30 -22.39
N ALA A 85 38.56 -6.01 -21.57
CA ALA A 85 38.32 -6.14 -20.13
C ALA A 85 38.21 -4.79 -19.42
N ARG A 86 38.91 -3.74 -19.87
CA ARG A 86 38.87 -2.42 -19.23
C ARG A 86 37.52 -1.74 -19.44
N ALA A 87 37.00 -1.79 -20.66
CA ALA A 87 35.72 -1.21 -20.97
C ALA A 87 34.56 -2.03 -20.34
N VAL A 88 34.66 -3.36 -20.33
CA VAL A 88 33.73 -4.22 -19.57
C VAL A 88 33.72 -3.88 -18.07
N LEU A 89 34.91 -3.70 -17.46
CA LEU A 89 35.00 -3.31 -16.04
C LEU A 89 34.39 -1.93 -15.78
N SER A 90 34.62 -0.94 -16.65
CA SER A 90 34.03 0.40 -16.50
C SER A 90 32.50 0.39 -16.59
N TYR A 91 31.95 -0.44 -17.48
CA TYR A 91 30.52 -0.66 -17.60
C TYR A 91 29.96 -1.28 -16.32
N LEU A 92 30.55 -2.39 -15.85
CA LEU A 92 30.11 -3.08 -14.63
C LEU A 92 30.20 -2.16 -13.40
N GLN A 93 31.25 -1.33 -13.30
CA GLN A 93 31.38 -0.36 -12.22
C GLN A 93 30.27 0.69 -12.25
N THR A 94 29.91 1.17 -13.45
CA THR A 94 28.84 2.15 -13.63
C THR A 94 27.48 1.57 -13.28
N GLU A 95 27.17 0.37 -13.77
CA GLU A 95 25.89 -0.28 -13.47
C GLU A 95 25.79 -0.70 -12.00
N ASN A 96 26.89 -1.18 -11.40
CA ASN A 96 26.93 -1.45 -9.95
C ASN A 96 26.63 -0.18 -9.15
N ALA A 97 27.22 0.97 -9.50
CA ALA A 97 26.94 2.23 -8.82
C ALA A 97 25.47 2.64 -8.95
N ARG A 98 24.88 2.47 -10.14
CA ARG A 98 23.45 2.71 -10.38
C ARG A 98 22.57 1.81 -9.51
N LEU A 99 22.86 0.52 -9.46
CA LEU A 99 22.11 -0.45 -8.68
C LEU A 99 22.22 -0.19 -7.18
N ILE A 100 23.40 0.20 -6.68
CA ILE A 100 23.61 0.58 -5.28
C ILE A 100 22.71 1.77 -4.91
N VAL A 101 22.68 2.80 -5.75
CA VAL A 101 21.81 3.97 -5.53
C VAL A 101 20.33 3.56 -5.53
N ALA A 102 19.89 2.81 -6.54
CA ALA A 102 18.50 2.34 -6.63
C ALA A 102 18.09 1.50 -5.42
N LEU A 103 18.96 0.58 -4.96
CA LEU A 103 18.72 -0.24 -3.78
C LEU A 103 18.60 0.61 -2.51
N SER A 104 19.51 1.56 -2.31
CA SER A 104 19.46 2.46 -1.15
C SER A 104 18.18 3.30 -1.10
N GLN A 105 17.72 3.79 -2.25
CA GLN A 105 16.45 4.54 -2.35
C GLN A 105 15.25 3.66 -2.03
N ALA A 106 15.21 2.44 -2.57
CA ALA A 106 14.14 1.48 -2.30
C ALA A 106 14.08 1.09 -0.81
N GLN A 107 15.24 0.86 -0.19
CA GLN A 107 15.35 0.58 1.24
C GLN A 107 14.88 1.77 2.10
N GLY A 108 15.27 3.00 1.74
CA GLY A 108 14.81 4.21 2.41
C GLY A 108 13.29 4.38 2.34
N ALA A 109 12.70 4.16 1.16
CA ALA A 109 11.25 4.22 0.98
C ALA A 109 10.51 3.16 1.82
N LEU A 110 11.04 1.93 1.87
CA LEU A 110 10.48 0.85 2.68
C LEU A 110 10.53 1.17 4.18
N LEU A 111 11.67 1.70 4.67
CA LEU A 111 11.81 2.12 6.06
C LEU A 111 10.84 3.25 6.40
N ALA A 112 10.73 4.26 5.53
CA ALA A 112 9.78 5.36 5.73
C ALA A 112 8.33 4.87 5.83
N GLU A 113 7.92 3.95 4.96
CA GLU A 113 6.57 3.37 4.99
C GLU A 113 6.37 2.50 6.25
N ARG A 114 7.38 1.75 6.67
CA ARG A 114 7.32 0.96 7.92
C ARG A 114 7.16 1.89 9.14
N THR A 115 7.93 2.97 9.19
CA THR A 115 7.84 3.97 10.26
C THR A 115 6.45 4.62 10.28
N ARG A 116 5.93 5.02 9.13
CA ARG A 116 4.58 5.60 9.00
C ARG A 116 3.51 4.66 9.55
N ARG A 117 3.57 3.37 9.21
CA ARG A 117 2.63 2.36 9.73
C ARG A 117 2.78 2.15 11.24
N GLN A 118 4.02 2.08 11.74
CA GLN A 118 4.26 1.94 13.18
C GLN A 118 3.76 3.15 13.96
N GLN A 119 3.95 4.36 13.43
CA GLN A 119 3.46 5.58 14.03
C GLN A 119 1.92 5.61 14.06
N GLY A 120 1.25 5.30 12.94
CA GLY A 120 -0.22 5.20 12.93
C GLY A 120 -0.76 4.15 13.91
N LEU A 121 -0.08 3.02 14.07
CA LEU A 121 -0.42 2.02 15.10
C LEU A 121 -0.22 2.55 16.52
N ALA A 122 0.85 3.31 16.75
CA ALA A 122 1.13 3.92 18.05
C ALA A 122 0.08 4.99 18.42
N GLU A 123 -0.36 5.78 17.44
CA GLU A 123 -1.43 6.78 17.58
C GLU A 123 -2.80 6.15 17.84
N MET A 124 -3.09 4.99 17.21
CA MET A 124 -4.36 4.28 17.41
C MET A 124 -4.44 3.52 18.75
N ARG A 125 -3.28 3.11 19.30
CA ARG A 125 -3.21 2.34 20.56
C ARG A 125 -3.94 3.00 21.75
N PRO A 126 -3.71 4.29 22.10
CA PRO A 126 -4.42 4.93 23.22
C PRO A 126 -5.93 5.00 22.98
N LEU A 127 -6.39 5.14 21.74
CA LEU A 127 -7.83 5.14 21.39
C LEU A 127 -8.47 3.80 21.70
N LEU A 128 -7.80 2.70 21.32
CA LEU A 128 -8.28 1.35 21.61
C LEU A 128 -8.29 1.08 23.11
N VAL A 129 -7.26 1.50 23.85
CA VAL A 129 -7.22 1.36 25.32
C VAL A 129 -8.35 2.17 25.97
N ALA A 130 -8.59 3.41 25.53
CA ALA A 130 -9.69 4.22 26.02
C ALA A 130 -11.05 3.58 25.75
N CYS A 131 -11.27 3.02 24.54
CA CYS A 131 -12.50 2.31 24.19
C CYS A 131 -12.72 1.09 25.08
N VAL A 132 -11.70 0.25 25.27
CA VAL A 132 -11.79 -0.94 26.14
C VAL A 132 -12.09 -0.54 27.59
N THR A 133 -11.40 0.49 28.09
CA THR A 133 -11.59 0.99 29.46
C THR A 133 -12.99 1.54 29.66
N ALA A 134 -13.53 2.29 28.69
CA ALA A 134 -14.90 2.80 28.73
C ALA A 134 -15.93 1.67 28.72
N VAL A 135 -15.72 0.63 27.90
CA VAL A 135 -16.59 -0.56 27.87
C VAL A 135 -16.56 -1.30 29.21
N ASP A 136 -15.40 -1.44 29.85
CA ASP A 136 -15.28 -2.10 31.16
C ASP A 136 -15.92 -1.27 32.28
N GLN A 137 -15.79 0.05 32.25
CA GLN A 137 -16.47 0.95 33.21
C GLN A 137 -18.00 0.85 33.08
N LEU A 138 -18.52 0.79 31.85
CA LEU A 138 -19.96 0.62 31.60
C LEU A 138 -20.49 -0.72 32.14
N LYS A 139 -19.71 -1.81 32.04
CA LYS A 139 -20.09 -3.12 32.61
C LYS A 139 -20.14 -3.14 34.14
N GLN A 140 -19.39 -2.27 34.80
CA GLN A 140 -19.35 -2.21 36.27
C GLN A 140 -20.48 -1.35 36.88
N GLN A 141 -21.30 -0.67 36.07
CA GLN A 141 -22.41 0.13 36.59
C GLN A 141 -23.64 -0.73 36.92
N PRO A 142 -24.16 -0.69 38.16
CA PRO A 142 -25.15 -1.65 38.67
C PRO A 142 -26.57 -1.53 38.07
N HIS A 143 -26.84 -0.58 37.17
CA HIS A 143 -28.19 -0.36 36.59
C HIS A 143 -28.26 -0.16 35.07
N VAL A 144 -27.25 -0.58 34.31
CA VAL A 144 -27.25 -0.36 32.85
C VAL A 144 -27.46 -1.67 32.08
N GLN A 145 -28.72 -1.99 31.76
CA GLN A 145 -29.03 -2.88 30.63
C GLN A 145 -28.89 -2.07 29.33
N MET A 146 -27.67 -1.98 28.79
CA MET A 146 -27.43 -1.40 27.46
C MET A 146 -27.42 -2.50 26.41
N ASN A 147 -28.20 -2.32 25.35
CA ASN A 147 -28.13 -3.20 24.18
C ASN A 147 -26.90 -2.84 23.32
N ALA A 148 -26.49 -3.74 22.41
CA ALA A 148 -25.31 -3.55 21.57
C ALA A 148 -25.33 -2.25 20.76
N GLN A 149 -26.51 -1.76 20.38
CA GLN A 149 -26.70 -0.52 19.63
C GLN A 149 -26.37 0.71 20.48
N GLN A 150 -26.85 0.75 21.73
CA GLN A 150 -26.60 1.85 22.67
C GLN A 150 -25.13 1.91 23.06
N THR A 151 -24.46 0.76 23.20
CA THR A 151 -23.01 0.70 23.43
C THR A 151 -22.22 1.23 22.22
N ALA A 152 -22.65 0.89 21.00
CA ALA A 152 -22.05 1.42 19.77
C ALA A 152 -22.22 2.94 19.64
N ASP A 153 -23.41 3.46 19.95
CA ASP A 153 -23.71 4.91 19.89
C ASP A 153 -22.87 5.70 20.92
N LEU A 154 -22.70 5.17 22.14
CA LEU A 154 -21.85 5.79 23.17
C LEU A 154 -20.38 5.81 22.77
N ILE A 155 -19.86 4.72 22.19
CA ILE A 155 -18.49 4.67 21.64
C ILE A 155 -18.33 5.72 20.52
N LEU A 156 -19.31 5.84 19.62
CA LEU A 156 -19.33 6.85 18.55
C LEU A 156 -19.34 8.29 19.08
N ILE A 157 -20.09 8.56 20.15
CA ILE A 157 -20.12 9.86 20.82
C ILE A 157 -18.77 10.17 21.48
N MET A 158 -18.16 9.20 22.16
CA MET A 158 -16.83 9.38 22.77
C MET A 158 -15.74 9.62 21.71
N LEU A 159 -15.77 8.90 20.59
CA LEU A 159 -14.86 9.13 19.46
C LEU A 159 -15.04 10.53 18.86
N LYS A 160 -16.27 11.05 18.78
CA LYS A 160 -16.56 12.44 18.35
C LYS A 160 -16.05 13.50 19.32
N GLN A 161 -16.18 13.27 20.63
CA GLN A 161 -15.74 14.22 21.67
C GLN A 161 -14.22 14.38 21.74
N MET A 162 -13.47 13.38 21.26
CA MET A 162 -12.01 13.43 21.14
C MET A 162 -11.49 14.21 19.92
N GLN A 163 -12.36 14.93 19.19
CA GLN A 163 -12.03 15.73 17.99
C GLN A 163 -11.25 14.97 16.89
N LEU A 164 -11.36 13.65 16.84
CA LEU A 164 -10.84 12.88 15.70
C LEU A 164 -11.88 12.95 14.58
N THR A 165 -11.74 13.94 13.70
CA THR A 165 -12.31 13.83 12.36
C THR A 165 -11.38 12.93 11.51
N PRO A 166 -11.88 12.17 10.52
CA PRO A 166 -11.03 11.29 9.69
C PRO A 166 -10.06 12.04 8.75
N GLY A 167 -9.63 13.26 9.08
CA GLY A 167 -8.83 14.11 8.22
C GLY A 167 -7.95 15.15 8.90
N ASP A 168 -8.02 15.35 10.22
CA ASP A 168 -7.18 16.35 10.89
C ASP A 168 -5.84 15.74 11.34
N THR A 169 -4.75 16.18 10.70
CA THR A 169 -3.39 15.99 11.21
C THR A 169 -3.23 16.73 12.54
N PRO A 170 -2.77 16.07 13.63
CA PRO A 170 -2.45 16.77 14.85
C PRO A 170 -1.21 17.65 14.64
N VAL A 171 -1.35 18.96 14.82
CA VAL A 171 -0.22 19.87 15.01
C VAL A 171 0.45 19.47 16.32
N GLY A 172 1.63 18.85 16.21
CA GLY A 172 2.45 18.48 17.36
C GLY A 172 3.01 19.70 18.10
N PRO A 173 3.44 19.55 19.37
CA PRO A 173 3.88 20.64 20.23
C PRO A 173 5.23 21.31 19.84
N ASP A 174 5.83 20.94 18.71
CA ASP A 174 7.14 21.46 18.26
C ASP A 174 6.99 22.47 17.10
N ALA A 175 6.24 23.55 17.33
CA ALA A 175 6.43 24.76 16.53
C ALA A 175 7.75 25.42 16.98
N PRO A 176 8.73 25.65 16.08
CA PRO A 176 9.95 26.36 16.47
C PRO A 176 9.57 27.77 16.91
N LEU A 177 10.02 28.17 18.10
CA LEU A 177 9.97 29.55 18.55
C LEU A 177 10.60 30.43 17.47
N ALA A 178 9.78 31.27 16.85
CA ALA A 178 10.26 32.33 15.98
C ALA A 178 11.11 33.29 16.83
N THR A 179 12.41 33.27 16.60
CA THR A 179 13.35 34.24 17.15
C THR A 179 13.12 35.59 16.46
N LEU A 180 12.75 36.61 17.23
CA LEU A 180 12.98 38.02 16.89
C LEU A 180 14.42 38.40 17.25
#